data_AF-A0A5P6A932-F1
#
_entry.id   AF-A0A5P6A932-F1
#
_cell.length_a   1.000
_cell.length_b   1.000
_cell.length_c   1.000
_cell.angle_alpha   90.00
_cell.angle_beta   90.00
_cell.angle_gamma   90.00
#
_symmetry.space_group_name_H-M   'P 1'
#
loop_
_entity.id
_entity.type
_entity.pdbx_description
1 polymer ?
#
loop_
_entity_poly.entity_id
_entity_poly.type
_entity_poly.pdbx_seq_one_letter_code
_entity_poly.pdbx_strand_id
1 'polypeptide(L)' 'MSLNINVIKDKLLSENYFILRNMTYELTRSDGSVVRHKREVYDRGNGATVLLYNRRKQTVVLVRQFRVATGSTVTRTEC' A
#
# COMPACT_ATOMS: atom_id res chain seq x y z
N MET A 1 12.13 7.88 -18.48
CA MET A 1 11.85 6.68 -19.30
C MET A 1 11.11 5.67 -18.44
N SER A 2 9.92 5.25 -18.86
CA SER A 2 9.22 4.13 -18.22
C SER A 2 9.97 2.84 -18.56
N LEU A 3 10.34 2.04 -17.55
CA LEU A 3 10.84 0.69 -17.80
C LEU A 3 9.74 -0.12 -18.48
N ASN A 4 10.11 -0.94 -19.46
CA ASN A 4 9.16 -1.82 -20.13
C ASN A 4 8.79 -2.96 -19.18
N ILE A 5 7.52 -3.04 -18.82
CA ILE A 5 6.99 -4.02 -17.87
C ILE A 5 5.95 -4.86 -18.59
N ASN A 6 6.17 -6.16 -18.67
CA ASN A 6 5.21 -7.11 -19.22
C ASN A 6 4.65 -8.00 -18.10
N VAL A 7 3.33 -8.06 -17.96
CA VAL A 7 2.66 -8.90 -16.95
C VAL A 7 2.38 -10.27 -17.57
N ILE A 8 3.06 -11.29 -17.07
CA ILE A 8 3.02 -12.65 -17.64
C ILE A 8 1.89 -13.47 -17.04
N LYS A 9 1.72 -13.34 -15.72
CA LYS A 9 0.79 -14.19 -14.98
C LYS A 9 0.28 -13.45 -13.76
N ASP A 10 -1.03 -13.40 -13.64
CA ASP A 10 -1.73 -13.05 -12.42
C ASP A 10 -2.36 -14.35 -11.87
N LYS A 11 -1.88 -14.80 -10.70
CA LYS A 11 -2.48 -15.93 -10.00
C LYS A 11 -3.13 -15.44 -8.73
N LEU A 12 -4.44 -15.60 -8.65
CA LEU A 12 -5.16 -15.44 -7.40
C LEU A 12 -4.71 -16.51 -6.38
N LEU A 13 -4.27 -16.08 -5.21
CA LEU A 13 -3.90 -16.97 -4.09
C LEU A 13 -4.99 -17.06 -3.03
N SER A 14 -5.74 -15.98 -2.79
CA SER A 14 -6.83 -15.96 -1.83
C SER A 14 -7.86 -14.90 -2.21
N GLU A 15 -9.13 -15.30 -2.26
CA GLU A 15 -10.32 -14.46 -2.38
C GLU A 15 -11.17 -14.62 -1.12
N ASN A 16 -10.71 -14.02 -0.03
CA ASN A 16 -11.56 -13.81 1.14
C ASN A 16 -12.13 -12.39 1.07
N TYR A 17 -11.86 -11.56 2.08
CA TYR A 17 -12.31 -10.16 2.10
C TYR A 17 -11.40 -9.20 1.32
N PHE A 18 -10.14 -9.58 1.15
CA PHE A 18 -9.12 -8.85 0.39
C PHE A 18 -8.48 -9.80 -0.60
N ILE A 19 -8.11 -9.28 -1.77
CA ILE A 19 -7.60 -10.09 -2.86
C ILE A 19 -6.08 -10.19 -2.71
N LEU A 20 -5.57 -11.40 -2.49
CA LEU A 20 -4.14 -11.69 -2.55
C LEU A 20 -3.81 -12.28 -3.92
N ARG A 21 -2.99 -11.55 -4.69
CA ARG A 21 -2.53 -11.95 -6.02
C ARG A 21 -1.04 -12.24 -5.99
N ASN A 22 -0.60 -13.28 -6.68
CA ASN A 22 0.80 -13.49 -7.00
C ASN A 22 1.02 -13.10 -8.46
N MET A 23 1.59 -11.92 -8.64
CA MET A 23 1.88 -11.36 -9.95
C MET A 23 3.30 -11.72 -10.37
N THR A 24 3.42 -12.32 -11.54
CA THR A 24 4.69 -12.54 -12.24
C THR A 24 4.80 -11.55 -13.38
N TYR A 25 5.84 -10.71 -13.35
CA TYR A 25 6.12 -9.75 -14.41
C TYR A 25 7.58 -9.83 -14.85
N GLU A 26 7.81 -9.43 -16.09
CA GLU A 26 9.13 -9.26 -16.67
C GLU A 26 9.44 -7.77 -16.76
N LEU A 27 10.63 -7.41 -16.30
CA LEU A 27 11.18 -6.06 -16.36
C LEU A 27 12.34 -6.07 -17.35
N THR A 28 12.24 -5.25 -18.40
CA THR A 28 13.38 -5.01 -19.30
C THR A 28 14.23 -3.90 -18.71
N ARG A 29 15.45 -4.22 -18.30
CA ARG A 29 16.41 -3.24 -17.80
C ARG A 29 16.99 -2.40 -18.93
N SER A 30 17.65 -1.30 -18.56
CA SER A 30 18.29 -0.39 -19.52
C SER A 30 19.43 -1.04 -20.32
N ASP A 31 19.98 -2.15 -19.82
CA ASP A 31 21.00 -2.97 -20.51
C ASP A 31 20.39 -3.99 -21.50
N GLY A 32 19.07 -4.00 -21.67
CA GLY A 32 18.36 -4.95 -22.52
C GLY A 32 18.12 -6.32 -21.88
N SER A 33 18.61 -6.55 -20.66
CA SER A 33 18.33 -7.80 -19.94
C SER A 33 16.89 -7.85 -19.44
N VAL A 34 16.23 -9.00 -19.65
CA VAL A 34 14.87 -9.24 -19.16
C VAL A 34 14.94 -10.04 -17.87
N VAL A 35 14.39 -9.48 -16.79
CA VAL A 35 14.33 -10.16 -15.50
C VAL A 35 12.92 -10.43 -15.06
N ARG A 36 12.70 -11.69 -14.70
CA ARG A 36 11.42 -12.17 -14.20
C ARG A 36 11.33 -12.02 -12.69
N HIS A 37 10.32 -11.28 -12.24
CA HIS A 37 10.01 -11.07 -10.85
C HIS A 37 8.69 -11.74 -10.48
N LYS A 38 8.61 -12.24 -9.25
CA LYS A 38 7.38 -12.71 -8.61
C LYS A 38 7.12 -11.86 -7.38
N ARG A 39 5.91 -11.32 -7.25
CA ARG A 39 5.50 -10.48 -6.13
C ARG A 39 4.10 -10.86 -5.68
N GLU A 40 3.94 -10.99 -4.38
CA GLU A 40 2.64 -11.06 -3.76
C GLU A 40 2.12 -9.64 -3.56
N VAL A 41 0.96 -9.36 -4.17
CA VAL A 41 0.28 -8.07 -4.16
C VAL A 41 -1.00 -8.26 -3.40
N TYR A 42 -1.12 -7.52 -2.29
CA TYR A 42 -2.30 -7.55 -1.44
C TYR A 42 -3.15 -6.31 -1.73
N ASP A 43 -4.27 -6.52 -2.41
CA ASP A 43 -5.18 -5.43 -2.78
C ASP A 43 -6.19 -5.18 -1.66
N ARG A 44 -6.03 -4.03 -0.99
CA ARG A 44 -6.89 -3.57 0.11
C ARG A 44 -7.86 -2.47 -0.34
N GLY A 45 -7.88 -2.13 -1.63
CA GLY A 45 -8.58 -0.97 -2.17
C GLY A 45 -7.92 0.37 -1.83
N ASN A 46 -8.56 1.45 -2.27
CA ASN A 46 -8.10 2.82 -2.05
C ASN A 46 -8.68 3.41 -0.76
N GLY A 47 -7.92 4.25 -0.08
CA GLY A 47 -8.36 4.97 1.12
C GLY A 47 -8.26 6.48 0.95
N ALA A 48 -9.08 7.21 1.70
CA ALA A 48 -8.98 8.66 1.85
C ALA A 48 -8.59 9.01 3.30
N THR A 49 -7.79 10.05 3.49
CA THR A 49 -7.42 10.57 4.80
C THR A 49 -7.53 12.09 4.80
N VAL A 50 -7.82 12.68 5.96
CA VAL A 50 -7.94 14.13 6.14
C VAL A 50 -7.13 14.55 7.36
N LEU A 51 -6.42 15.66 7.24
CA LEU A 51 -5.70 16.29 8.35
C LEU A 51 -6.36 17.63 8.66
N LEU A 52 -6.89 17.74 9.88
CA LEU A 52 -7.48 18.98 10.38
C LEU A 52 -6.44 19.74 11.19
N TYR A 53 -6.18 21.00 10.80
CA TYR A 53 -5.20 21.87 11.46
C TYR A 53 -5.80 23.22 11.83
N ASN A 54 -5.50 23.69 13.04
CA ASN A 54 -5.88 25.00 13.53
C ASN A 54 -4.67 25.95 13.54
N ARG A 55 -4.65 26.93 12.63
CA ARG A 55 -3.55 27.91 12.50
C ARG A 55 -3.38 28.82 13.71
N ARG A 56 -4.45 29.15 14.43
CA ARG A 56 -4.40 30.09 15.57
C ARG A 56 -3.86 29.43 16.83
N LYS A 57 -4.23 28.18 17.06
CA LYS A 57 -3.80 27.38 18.22
C LYS A 57 -2.57 26.51 17.93
N GLN A 58 -2.16 26.42 16.67
CA GLN A 58 -1.13 25.50 16.18
C GLN A 58 -1.39 24.04 16.55
N THR A 59 -2.66 23.63 16.66
CA THR A 59 -3.07 22.27 17.05
C THR A 59 -3.61 21.46 15.87
N VAL A 60 -3.53 20.13 15.98
CA VAL A 60 -4.07 19.17 15.01
C VAL A 60 -5.19 18.34 15.65
N VAL A 61 -6.18 17.95 14.85
CA VAL A 61 -7.22 17.02 15.30
C VAL A 61 -6.99 15.67 14.64
N LEU A 62 -6.84 14.64 15.47
CA LEU A 62 -6.63 13.26 15.06
C LEU A 62 -7.66 12.35 15.74
N VAL A 63 -7.91 11.18 15.15
CA VAL A 63 -8.78 10.15 15.73
C VAL A 63 -7.95 9.02 16.35
N ARG A 64 -8.36 8.55 17.53
CA ARG A 64 -7.74 7.40 18.19
C ARG A 64 -8.69 6.22 18.13
N GLN A 65 -8.24 5.13 17.50
CA GLN A 65 -9.00 3.90 17.35
C GLN A 65 -8.11 2.69 17.55
N PHE A 66 -8.69 1.57 17.96
CA PHE A 66 -7.97 0.32 18.06
C PHE A 66 -7.71 -0.26 16.66
N ARG A 67 -6.47 -0.67 16.39
CA ARG A 67 -6.06 -1.31 15.13
C ARG A 67 -5.41 -2.65 15.44
N VAL A 68 -6.13 -3.74 15.15
CA VAL A 68 -5.68 -5.13 15.38
C VAL A 68 -4.32 -5.40 14.72
N ALA A 69 -4.08 -4.85 13.52
CA ALA A 69 -2.87 -5.08 12.75
C ALA A 69 -1.58 -4.53 13.40
N THR A 70 -1.66 -3.49 14.23
CA THR A 70 -0.49 -2.86 14.85
C THR A 70 -0.31 -3.20 16.31
N GLY A 71 -1.20 -4.01 16.91
CA GLY A 71 -1.15 -4.42 18.33
C GLY A 71 -1.10 -3.27 19.35
N SER A 72 -1.23 -2.02 18.91
CA SER A 72 -0.95 -0.82 19.67
C SER A 72 -2.00 0.25 19.36
N THR A 73 -2.41 0.98 20.39
CA THR A 73 -3.28 2.14 20.21
C THR A 73 -2.39 3.32 19.82
N VAL A 74 -2.52 3.80 18.58
CA VAL A 74 -1.69 4.89 18.03
C VAL A 74 -1.71 6.11 18.97
N THR A 75 -0.53 6.68 19.19
CA THR A 75 -0.19 7.68 20.20
C THR A 75 -0.92 9.01 20.00
N ARG A 76 -1.24 9.59 21.15
CA ARG A 76 -2.00 10.82 21.42
C ARG A 76 -1.21 12.07 20.97
N THR A 77 -1.91 13.11 20.51
CA THR A 77 -1.40 14.49 20.51
C THR A 77 -2.29 15.33 21.42
N GLU A 78 -1.64 16.09 22.28
CA GLU A 78 -2.22 16.93 23.33
C GLU A 78 -2.95 18.14 22.74
N CYS A 79 -4.00 18.57 23.46
CA CYS A 79 -4.71 19.82 23.24
C CYS A 79 -3.87 21.03 23.66
#